data_AF-A0A4Y8L288-F1
#
_entry.id   AF-A0A4Y8L288-F1
#
_cell.length_a   1.000
_cell.length_b   1.000
_cell.length_c   1.000
_cell.angle_alpha   90.00
_cell.angle_beta   90.00
_cell.angle_gamma   90.00
#
_symmetry.space_group_name_H-M   'P 1'
#
loop_
_entity.id
_entity.type
_entity.pdbx_description
1 polymer ?
#
loop_
_entity_poly.entity_id
_entity_poly.type
_entity_poly.pdbx_seq_one_letter_code
_entity_poly.pdbx_strand_id
1 'polypeptide(L)'
;MNKLKFERETLQPEYIDQDERDSYLRSVTSIERWINNEFKKAIEDEGLIFNLDLVNKLKSKQDAIRDVVNKHRKEYLDSLGFVPKSEIDRVHLKFNEVIDDLTKVCYTLWKYTQTYVFPLKTDKQGYIKFDPELVKSHIESIGVKIFTDSELSYMELLQDAIELLTKIRNIEIENDYNQFALNQLSSYITTGFKPSEVFALRSIRRIKPTNTNDYE
;
A
#
# COMPACT_ATOMS: atom_id res chain seq x y z
N MET A 1 20.54 39.50 -16.26
CA MET A 1 19.73 38.54 -15.47
C MET A 1 18.71 37.88 -16.38
N ASN A 2 18.44 36.58 -16.23
CA ASN A 2 17.47 35.87 -17.07
C ASN A 2 16.04 36.18 -16.62
N LYS A 3 15.13 36.43 -17.57
CA LYS A 3 13.69 36.61 -17.29
C LYS A 3 13.12 35.32 -16.70
N LEU A 4 12.25 35.46 -15.70
CA LEU A 4 11.49 34.33 -15.17
C LEU A 4 10.32 34.00 -16.09
N LYS A 5 10.05 32.71 -16.27
CA LYS A 5 8.89 32.21 -16.97
C LYS A 5 7.97 31.53 -15.95
N PHE A 6 6.71 31.95 -15.92
CA PHE A 6 5.66 31.24 -15.20
C PHE A 6 4.89 30.37 -16.20
N GLU A 7 4.63 29.13 -15.83
CA GLU A 7 3.81 28.21 -16.60
C GLU A 7 2.60 27.85 -15.76
N ARG A 8 1.40 28.12 -16.28
CA ARG A 8 0.16 27.75 -15.64
C ARG A 8 0.01 26.24 -15.59
N GLU A 9 -0.48 25.75 -14.46
CA GLU A 9 -0.92 24.38 -14.33
C GLU A 9 -2.43 24.29 -14.60
N THR A 10 -2.82 23.35 -15.46
CA THR A 10 -4.22 22.97 -15.62
C THR A 10 -4.67 22.25 -14.36
N LEU A 11 -5.53 22.89 -13.56
CA LEU A 11 -6.11 22.29 -12.38
C LEU A 11 -7.10 21.21 -12.80
N GLN A 12 -6.86 20.00 -12.32
CA GLN A 12 -7.80 18.89 -12.49
C GLN A 12 -8.78 18.91 -11.33
N PRO A 13 -10.08 18.68 -11.56
CA PRO A 13 -11.11 18.62 -10.50
C PRO A 13 -10.92 17.44 -9.55
N GLU A 14 -10.09 16.48 -9.94
CA GLU A 14 -9.75 15.30 -9.16
C GLU A 14 -8.23 15.17 -9.05
N TYR A 15 -7.76 14.75 -7.88
CA TYR A 15 -6.41 14.25 -7.66
C TYR A 15 -6.48 12.79 -7.24
N ILE A 16 -5.59 12.01 -7.83
CA ILE A 16 -5.41 10.59 -7.55
C ILE A 16 -3.98 10.41 -7.07
N ASP A 17 -3.80 9.92 -5.84
CA ASP A 17 -2.50 9.48 -5.33
C ASP A 17 -2.16 8.10 -5.91
N GLN A 18 -1.49 8.10 -7.06
CA GLN A 18 -1.10 6.87 -7.73
C GLN A 18 -0.07 6.08 -6.92
N ASP A 19 0.74 6.73 -6.09
CA ASP A 19 1.77 6.06 -5.31
C ASP A 19 1.19 5.29 -4.13
N GLU A 20 0.17 5.86 -3.49
CA GLU A 20 -0.58 5.18 -2.45
C GLU A 20 -1.28 3.94 -3.03
N ARG A 21 -1.92 4.07 -4.19
CA ARG A 21 -2.55 2.96 -4.92
C ARG A 21 -1.54 1.86 -5.27
N ASP A 22 -0.40 2.23 -5.85
CA ASP A 22 0.65 1.29 -6.23
C ASP A 22 1.28 0.62 -5.00
N SER A 23 1.45 1.36 -3.90
CA SER A 23 1.97 0.84 -2.64
C SER A 23 1.02 -0.20 -2.03
N TYR A 24 -0.28 0.08 -2.03
CA TYR A 24 -1.29 -0.85 -1.56
C TYR A 24 -1.32 -2.12 -2.43
N LEU A 25 -1.34 -1.97 -3.75
CA LEU A 25 -1.30 -3.09 -4.70
C LEU A 25 -0.06 -3.97 -4.51
N ARG A 26 1.12 -3.35 -4.32
CA ARG A 26 2.37 -4.09 -4.03
C ARG A 26 2.25 -4.91 -2.75
N SER A 27 1.61 -4.36 -1.72
CA SER A 27 1.42 -5.05 -0.44
C SER A 27 0.51 -6.27 -0.59
N VAL A 28 -0.63 -6.13 -1.28
CA VAL A 28 -1.53 -7.24 -1.60
C VAL A 28 -0.79 -8.32 -2.40
N THR A 29 -0.10 -7.92 -3.48
CA THR A 29 0.65 -8.85 -4.34
C THR A 29 1.76 -9.59 -3.57
N SER A 30 2.42 -8.90 -2.64
CA SER A 30 3.45 -9.51 -1.79
C SER A 30 2.87 -10.59 -0.89
N ILE A 31 1.69 -10.36 -0.32
CA ILE A 31 0.99 -11.34 0.52
C ILE A 31 0.55 -12.54 -0.33
N GLU A 32 -0.03 -12.31 -1.51
CA GLU A 32 -0.40 -13.40 -2.42
C GLU A 32 0.81 -14.26 -2.81
N ARG A 33 1.95 -13.62 -3.10
CA ARG A 33 3.21 -14.33 -3.37
C ARG A 33 3.64 -15.16 -2.16
N TRP A 34 3.59 -14.59 -0.98
CA TRP A 34 3.93 -15.27 0.27
C TRP A 34 3.01 -16.49 0.52
N ILE A 35 1.70 -16.35 0.33
CA ILE A 35 0.69 -17.42 0.46
C ILE A 35 1.05 -18.60 -0.46
N ASN A 36 1.34 -18.33 -1.73
CA ASN A 36 1.54 -19.37 -2.73
C ASN A 36 2.95 -19.97 -2.76
N ASN A 37 3.90 -19.37 -2.04
CA ASN A 37 5.29 -19.83 -1.99
C ASN A 37 5.63 -20.34 -0.58
N GLU A 38 5.87 -19.44 0.36
CA GLU A 38 6.37 -19.77 1.70
C GLU A 38 5.33 -20.53 2.52
N PHE A 39 4.10 -20.01 2.54
CA PHE A 39 3.03 -20.64 3.31
C PHE A 39 2.62 -21.98 2.70
N LYS A 40 2.42 -22.03 1.37
CA LYS A 40 2.18 -23.28 0.65
C LYS A 40 3.23 -24.33 0.98
N LYS A 41 4.52 -23.97 0.87
CA LYS A 41 5.62 -24.89 1.15
C LYS A 41 5.58 -25.39 2.59
N ALA A 42 5.40 -24.51 3.58
CA ALA A 42 5.31 -24.93 4.98
C ALA A 42 4.17 -25.94 5.22
N ILE A 43 3.02 -25.74 4.59
CA ILE A 43 1.87 -26.66 4.69
C ILE A 43 2.18 -28.00 4.02
N GLU A 44 2.78 -27.98 2.82
CA GLU A 44 3.09 -29.20 2.05
C GLU A 44 4.26 -30.00 2.67
N ASP A 45 5.24 -29.34 3.28
CA ASP A 45 6.36 -29.98 3.99
C ASP A 45 5.86 -30.85 5.17
N GLU A 46 4.76 -30.45 5.82
CA GLU A 46 4.09 -31.21 6.89
C GLU A 46 3.05 -32.22 6.36
N GLY A 47 2.98 -32.42 5.04
CA GLY A 47 2.09 -33.40 4.40
C GLY A 47 0.61 -32.99 4.34
N LEU A 48 0.28 -31.73 4.60
CA LEU A 48 -1.07 -31.21 4.45
C LEU A 48 -1.34 -30.78 3.00
N ILE A 49 -2.57 -31.01 2.53
CA ILE A 49 -2.97 -30.60 1.18
C ILE A 49 -3.23 -29.09 1.15
N PHE A 50 -2.42 -28.35 0.40
CA PHE A 50 -2.62 -26.92 0.19
C PHE A 50 -3.78 -26.66 -0.78
N ASN A 51 -4.90 -26.17 -0.26
CA ASN A 51 -6.07 -25.79 -1.05
C ASN A 51 -6.85 -24.63 -0.41
N LEU A 52 -7.77 -24.04 -1.18
CA LEU A 52 -8.55 -22.88 -0.74
C LEU A 52 -9.40 -23.15 0.52
N ASP A 53 -9.93 -24.35 0.68
CA ASP A 53 -10.74 -24.71 1.85
C ASP A 53 -9.90 -24.70 3.13
N LEU A 54 -8.69 -25.27 3.09
CA LEU A 54 -7.74 -25.23 4.19
C LEU A 54 -7.37 -23.78 4.53
N VAL A 55 -7.01 -22.97 3.53
CA VAL A 55 -6.64 -21.56 3.77
C VAL A 55 -7.82 -20.77 4.36
N ASN A 56 -9.05 -21.03 3.91
CA ASN A 56 -10.25 -20.39 4.47
C ASN A 56 -10.55 -20.83 5.91
N LYS A 57 -10.25 -22.09 6.28
CA LYS A 57 -10.31 -22.52 7.68
C LYS A 57 -9.23 -21.84 8.51
N LEU A 58 -8.00 -21.80 8.01
CA LEU A 58 -6.86 -21.25 8.74
C LEU A 58 -6.99 -19.74 8.98
N LYS A 59 -7.60 -19.00 8.04
CA LYS A 59 -7.85 -17.56 8.23
C LYS A 59 -9.01 -17.25 9.19
N SER A 60 -9.87 -18.23 9.50
CA SER A 60 -11.09 -17.98 10.28
C SER A 60 -10.81 -17.67 11.75
N LYS A 61 -9.73 -18.24 12.30
CA LYS A 61 -9.31 -18.02 13.68
C LYS A 61 -7.81 -18.22 13.83
N GLN A 62 -7.22 -17.55 14.82
CA GLN A 62 -5.78 -17.56 15.08
C GLN A 62 -5.22 -18.99 15.24
N ASP A 63 -5.89 -19.83 16.03
CA ASP A 63 -5.41 -21.19 16.37
C ASP A 63 -6.10 -22.28 15.53
N ALA A 64 -6.57 -21.95 14.32
CA ALA A 64 -7.27 -22.88 13.43
C ALA A 64 -6.44 -24.12 13.10
N ILE A 65 -5.12 -24.00 13.07
CA ILE A 65 -4.23 -25.12 12.75
C ILE A 65 -4.34 -26.26 13.77
N ARG A 66 -4.53 -25.94 15.06
CA ARG A 66 -4.69 -26.95 16.11
C ARG A 66 -5.93 -27.82 15.86
N ASP A 67 -7.04 -27.24 15.40
CA ASP A 67 -8.24 -28.00 15.07
C ASP A 67 -8.03 -28.90 13.86
N VAL A 68 -7.39 -28.37 12.80
CA VAL A 68 -7.11 -29.12 11.57
C VAL A 68 -6.22 -30.32 11.88
N VAL A 69 -5.11 -30.09 12.58
CA VAL A 69 -4.15 -31.14 12.92
C VAL A 69 -4.75 -32.15 13.90
N ASN A 70 -5.52 -31.70 14.90
CA ASN A 70 -6.21 -32.60 15.83
C ASN A 70 -7.26 -33.48 15.13
N LYS A 71 -7.94 -32.96 14.10
CA LYS A 71 -8.87 -33.73 13.29
C LYS A 71 -8.15 -34.86 12.55
N HIS A 72 -7.05 -34.54 11.86
CA HIS A 72 -6.21 -35.54 11.20
C HIS A 72 -5.61 -36.56 12.17
N ARG A 73 -5.21 -36.11 13.37
CA ARG A 73 -4.72 -37.00 14.43
C ARG A 73 -5.76 -38.03 14.82
N LYS A 74 -7.01 -37.58 15.00
CA LYS A 74 -8.13 -38.47 15.35
C LYS A 74 -8.40 -39.47 14.22
N GLU A 75 -8.51 -38.99 12.98
CA GLU A 75 -8.72 -39.85 11.80
C GLU A 75 -7.61 -40.91 11.65
N TYR A 76 -6.36 -40.53 11.90
CA TYR A 76 -5.23 -41.43 11.88
C TYR A 76 -5.32 -42.50 12.98
N LEU A 77 -5.56 -42.12 14.24
CA LEU A 77 -5.69 -43.07 15.35
C LEU A 77 -6.89 -44.01 15.15
N ASP A 78 -8.02 -43.50 14.68
CA ASP A 78 -9.22 -44.29 14.39
C ASP A 78 -8.95 -45.33 13.28
N SER A 79 -8.04 -45.05 12.33
CA SER A 79 -7.68 -45.96 11.24
C SER A 79 -6.81 -47.15 11.67
N LEU A 80 -6.10 -47.04 12.79
CA LEU A 80 -5.12 -48.04 13.23
C LEU A 80 -5.72 -49.19 14.06
N GLY A 81 -7.00 -49.10 14.46
CA GLY A 81 -7.65 -50.12 15.29
C GLY A 81 -7.11 -50.15 16.73
N PHE A 82 -6.64 -51.31 17.21
CA PHE A 82 -6.06 -51.40 18.55
C PHE A 82 -4.60 -50.92 18.54
N VAL A 83 -4.33 -49.83 19.25
CA VAL A 83 -3.01 -49.20 19.35
C VAL A 83 -2.54 -49.20 20.81
N PRO A 84 -1.33 -49.71 21.11
CA PRO A 84 -0.76 -49.61 22.46
C PRO A 84 -0.64 -48.15 22.92
N LYS A 85 -0.82 -47.90 24.22
CA LYS A 85 -0.77 -46.55 24.79
C LYS A 85 0.52 -45.78 24.43
N SER A 86 1.68 -46.46 24.45
CA SER A 86 2.96 -45.86 24.08
C SER A 86 2.99 -45.33 22.65
N GLU A 87 2.29 -45.99 21.73
CA GLU A 87 2.20 -45.58 20.33
C GLU A 87 1.22 -44.42 20.16
N ILE A 88 0.12 -44.40 20.92
CA ILE A 88 -0.79 -43.25 21.00
C ILE A 88 -0.04 -41.99 21.48
N ASP A 89 0.77 -42.13 22.54
CA ASP A 89 1.58 -41.02 23.08
C ASP A 89 2.60 -40.52 22.05
N ARG A 90 3.26 -41.44 21.32
CA ARG A 90 4.19 -41.10 20.22
C ARG A 90 3.50 -40.30 19.12
N VAL A 91 2.29 -40.71 18.72
CA VAL A 91 1.49 -40.02 17.72
C VAL A 91 1.08 -38.64 18.21
N HIS A 92 0.62 -38.50 19.45
CA HIS A 92 0.30 -37.19 20.03
C HIS A 92 1.49 -36.23 19.97
N LEU A 93 2.68 -36.72 20.33
CA LEU A 93 3.90 -35.93 20.32
C LEU A 93 4.21 -35.44 18.90
N LYS A 94 4.17 -36.33 17.89
CA LYS A 94 4.42 -35.95 16.49
C LYS A 94 3.42 -34.95 15.93
N PHE A 95 2.14 -35.12 16.20
CA PHE A 95 1.13 -34.16 15.75
C PHE A 95 1.22 -32.82 16.49
N ASN A 96 1.70 -32.80 17.75
CA ASN A 96 1.94 -31.55 18.46
C ASN A 96 3.15 -30.80 17.89
N GLU A 97 4.22 -31.50 17.49
CA GLU A 97 5.35 -30.89 16.76
C GLU A 97 4.87 -30.16 15.49
N VAL A 98 4.02 -30.81 14.68
CA VAL A 98 3.42 -30.19 13.48
C VAL A 98 2.62 -28.92 13.83
N ILE A 99 1.88 -28.92 14.94
CA ILE A 99 1.15 -27.73 15.40
C ILE A 99 2.14 -26.61 15.73
N ASP A 100 3.19 -26.92 16.48
CA ASP A 100 4.17 -25.92 16.92
C ASP A 100 4.91 -25.31 15.72
N ASP A 101 5.30 -26.12 14.75
CA ASP A 101 5.98 -25.68 13.52
C ASP A 101 5.08 -24.79 12.65
N LEU A 102 3.81 -25.16 12.49
CA LEU A 102 2.86 -24.42 11.66
C LEU A 102 2.20 -23.23 12.35
N THR A 103 2.26 -23.12 13.69
CA THR A 103 1.56 -22.06 14.44
C THR A 103 1.98 -20.67 13.98
N LYS A 104 3.27 -20.42 13.82
CA LYS A 104 3.78 -19.09 13.44
C LYS A 104 3.38 -18.69 12.02
N VAL A 105 3.44 -19.64 11.07
CA VAL A 105 3.09 -19.37 9.67
C VAL A 105 1.58 -19.18 9.52
N CYS A 106 0.76 -19.97 10.22
CA CYS A 106 -0.69 -19.82 10.24
C CYS A 106 -1.13 -18.51 10.91
N TYR A 107 -0.46 -18.10 12.00
CA TYR A 107 -0.68 -16.81 12.62
C TYR A 107 -0.43 -15.64 11.65
N THR A 108 0.64 -15.75 10.86
CA THR A 108 1.00 -14.74 9.85
C THR A 108 -0.08 -14.64 8.76
N LEU A 109 -0.57 -15.78 8.26
CA LEU A 109 -1.71 -15.82 7.35
C LEU A 109 -2.93 -15.13 7.95
N TRP A 110 -3.31 -15.51 9.19
CA TRP A 110 -4.46 -14.92 9.88
C TRP A 110 -4.33 -13.40 9.98
N LYS A 111 -3.16 -12.89 10.41
CA LYS A 111 -2.89 -11.46 10.51
C LYS A 111 -3.03 -10.73 9.17
N TYR A 112 -2.50 -11.30 8.09
CA TYR A 112 -2.65 -10.71 6.75
C TYR A 112 -4.12 -10.64 6.32
N THR A 113 -4.87 -11.71 6.53
CA THR A 113 -6.30 -11.76 6.17
C THR A 113 -7.22 -10.91 7.05
N GLN A 114 -6.78 -10.54 8.26
CA GLN A 114 -7.46 -9.52 9.08
C GLN A 114 -7.16 -8.11 8.60
N THR A 115 -5.97 -7.87 8.04
CA THR A 115 -5.58 -6.56 7.49
C THR A 115 -6.24 -6.31 6.14
N TYR A 116 -6.29 -7.35 5.30
CA TYR A 116 -6.88 -7.32 3.96
C TYR A 116 -8.12 -8.21 3.94
N VAL A 117 -9.26 -7.63 4.30
CA VAL A 117 -10.55 -8.34 4.45
C VAL A 117 -11.22 -8.56 3.10
N PHE A 118 -10.48 -9.17 2.17
CA PHE A 118 -11.02 -9.59 0.88
C PHE A 118 -11.21 -11.11 0.87
N PRO A 119 -12.28 -11.61 0.22
CA PRO A 119 -12.42 -13.03 -0.04
C PRO A 119 -11.19 -13.56 -0.79
N LEU A 120 -10.80 -14.79 -0.50
CA LEU A 120 -9.76 -15.49 -1.25
C LEU A 120 -10.42 -16.33 -2.34
N LYS A 121 -9.84 -16.32 -3.54
CA LYS A 121 -10.25 -17.12 -4.70
C LYS A 121 -9.05 -17.88 -5.23
N THR A 122 -9.33 -18.98 -5.92
CA THR A 122 -8.30 -19.72 -6.66
C THR A 122 -8.40 -19.32 -8.13
N ASP A 123 -7.28 -18.97 -8.74
CA ASP A 123 -7.23 -18.73 -10.19
C ASP A 123 -7.17 -20.04 -10.99
N LYS A 124 -7.17 -19.93 -12.31
CA LYS A 124 -7.16 -21.09 -13.22
C LYS A 124 -5.89 -21.94 -13.09
N GLN A 125 -4.83 -21.38 -12.52
CA GLN A 125 -3.53 -22.02 -12.31
C GLN A 125 -3.42 -22.63 -10.91
N GLY A 126 -4.44 -22.52 -10.06
CA GLY A 126 -4.43 -23.04 -8.70
C GLY A 126 -3.83 -22.08 -7.66
N TYR A 127 -3.49 -20.85 -8.04
CA TYR A 127 -2.96 -19.85 -7.09
C TYR A 127 -4.10 -19.24 -6.28
N ILE A 128 -3.89 -19.12 -4.97
CA ILE A 128 -4.82 -18.48 -4.05
C ILE A 128 -4.51 -16.98 -4.02
N LYS A 129 -5.49 -16.16 -4.42
CA LYS A 129 -5.39 -14.71 -4.52
C LYS A 129 -6.56 -14.05 -3.79
N PHE A 130 -6.44 -12.79 -3.44
CA PHE A 130 -7.60 -12.01 -3.03
C PHE A 130 -8.52 -11.78 -4.23
N ASP A 131 -9.80 -11.54 -3.98
CA ASP A 131 -10.79 -11.31 -5.04
C ASP A 131 -10.37 -10.08 -5.89
N PRO A 132 -9.94 -10.28 -7.14
CA PRO A 132 -9.30 -9.21 -7.91
C PRO A 132 -10.24 -8.04 -8.18
N GLU A 133 -11.54 -8.28 -8.33
CA GLU A 133 -12.54 -7.23 -8.57
C GLU A 133 -12.72 -6.35 -7.34
N LEU A 134 -12.77 -6.96 -6.14
CA LEU A 134 -12.90 -6.21 -4.89
C LEU A 134 -11.62 -5.47 -4.54
N VAL A 135 -10.46 -6.08 -4.78
CA VAL A 135 -9.16 -5.42 -4.61
C VAL A 135 -9.05 -4.22 -5.54
N LYS A 136 -9.41 -4.38 -6.82
CA LYS A 136 -9.40 -3.28 -7.81
C LYS A 136 -10.34 -2.16 -7.39
N SER A 137 -11.57 -2.48 -7.04
CA SER A 137 -12.57 -1.50 -6.57
C SER A 137 -12.09 -0.73 -5.34
N HIS A 138 -11.45 -1.41 -4.39
CA HIS A 138 -10.87 -0.75 -3.22
C HIS A 138 -9.68 0.15 -3.61
N ILE A 139 -8.76 -0.31 -4.45
CA ILE A 139 -7.62 0.50 -4.92
C ILE A 139 -8.11 1.76 -5.63
N GLU A 140 -9.16 1.66 -6.45
CA GLU A 140 -9.76 2.82 -7.13
C GLU A 140 -10.34 3.84 -6.15
N SER A 141 -10.73 3.43 -4.94
CA SER A 141 -11.18 4.35 -3.88
C SER A 141 -10.05 5.01 -3.08
N ILE A 142 -8.83 4.47 -3.14
CA ILE A 142 -7.68 4.99 -2.38
C ILE A 142 -7.12 6.24 -3.06
N GLY A 143 -6.72 7.22 -2.23
CA GLY A 143 -6.00 8.41 -2.68
C GLY A 143 -6.82 9.36 -3.56
N VAL A 144 -8.16 9.23 -3.56
CA VAL A 144 -9.05 10.09 -4.35
C VAL A 144 -9.39 11.36 -3.55
N LYS A 145 -9.02 12.51 -4.11
CA LYS A 145 -9.44 13.82 -3.60
C LYS A 145 -10.16 14.59 -4.69
N ILE A 146 -11.42 14.91 -4.44
CA ILE A 146 -12.25 15.72 -5.33
C ILE A 146 -12.20 17.16 -4.82
N PHE A 147 -11.95 18.11 -5.72
CA PHE A 147 -11.95 19.53 -5.42
C PHE A 147 -13.30 20.14 -5.74
N THR A 148 -13.74 21.03 -4.85
CA THR A 148 -14.92 21.86 -5.10
C THR A 148 -14.60 22.97 -6.10
N ASP A 149 -15.62 23.48 -6.78
CA ASP A 149 -15.47 24.62 -7.70
C ASP A 149 -14.86 25.85 -7.01
N SER A 150 -15.15 26.05 -5.71
CA SER A 150 -14.57 27.12 -4.90
C SER A 150 -13.06 26.94 -4.67
N GLU A 151 -12.62 25.71 -4.39
CA GLU A 151 -11.19 25.39 -4.24
C GLU A 151 -10.45 25.54 -5.56
N LEU A 152 -11.06 25.12 -6.67
CA LEU A 152 -10.49 25.32 -8.01
C LEU A 152 -10.37 26.82 -8.34
N SER A 153 -11.43 27.60 -8.10
CA SER A 153 -11.43 29.06 -8.30
C SER A 153 -10.38 29.75 -7.43
N TYR A 154 -10.24 29.34 -6.17
CA TYR A 154 -9.21 29.85 -5.27
C TYR A 154 -7.80 29.57 -5.82
N MET A 155 -7.57 28.37 -6.35
CA MET A 155 -6.28 28.00 -6.94
C MET A 155 -5.98 28.76 -8.24
N GLU A 156 -6.98 29.06 -9.07
CA GLU A 156 -6.82 29.91 -10.25
C GLU A 156 -6.38 31.33 -9.86
N LEU A 157 -7.01 31.92 -8.85
CA LEU A 157 -6.64 33.25 -8.34
C LEU A 157 -5.19 33.28 -7.81
N LEU A 158 -4.73 32.20 -7.19
CA LEU A 158 -3.35 32.08 -6.74
C LEU A 158 -2.36 32.03 -7.92
N GLN A 159 -2.70 31.30 -8.98
CA GLN A 159 -1.88 31.28 -10.20
C GLN A 159 -1.83 32.65 -10.88
N ASP A 160 -2.95 33.36 -10.93
CA ASP A 160 -3.01 34.74 -11.45
C ASP A 160 -2.08 35.68 -10.67
N ALA A 161 -2.10 35.60 -9.34
CA ALA A 161 -1.23 36.41 -8.48
C ALA A 161 0.26 36.13 -8.71
N ILE A 162 0.65 34.85 -8.82
CA ILE A 162 2.05 34.46 -9.07
C ILE A 162 2.50 34.91 -10.47
N GLU A 163 1.66 34.76 -11.47
CA GLU A 163 1.96 35.21 -12.82
C GLU A 163 2.18 36.73 -12.87
N LEU A 164 1.32 37.50 -12.20
CA LEU A 164 1.43 38.96 -12.12
C LEU A 164 2.73 39.37 -11.42
N LEU A 165 3.05 38.75 -10.27
CA LEU A 165 4.32 39.00 -9.57
C LEU A 165 5.54 38.66 -10.42
N THR A 166 5.46 37.60 -11.23
CA THR A 166 6.53 37.22 -12.17
C THR A 166 6.70 38.28 -13.26
N LYS A 167 5.61 38.82 -13.81
CA LYS A 167 5.63 39.92 -14.78
C LYS A 167 6.23 41.20 -14.19
N ILE A 168 5.81 41.59 -12.98
CA ILE A 168 6.35 42.76 -12.27
C ILE A 168 7.86 42.60 -12.09
N ARG A 169 8.32 41.43 -11.63
CA ARG A 169 9.75 41.15 -11.47
C ARG A 169 10.54 41.25 -12.77
N ASN A 170 9.99 40.75 -13.88
CA ASN A 170 10.67 40.87 -15.17
C ASN A 170 10.80 42.34 -15.60
N ILE A 171 9.77 43.18 -15.34
CA ILE A 171 9.82 44.63 -15.59
C ILE A 171 10.86 45.31 -14.68
N GLU A 172 10.92 44.95 -13.40
CA GLU A 172 11.93 45.47 -12.47
C GLU A 172 13.35 45.16 -12.95
N ILE A 173 13.60 43.93 -13.42
CA ILE A 173 14.90 43.52 -13.99
C ILE A 173 15.22 44.28 -15.28
N GLU A 174 14.24 44.49 -16.15
CA GLU A 174 14.42 45.19 -17.43
C GLU A 174 14.78 46.67 -17.25
N ASN A 175 14.30 47.30 -16.18
CA ASN A 175 14.42 48.74 -15.95
C ASN A 175 15.37 49.09 -14.79
N ASP A 176 16.09 48.11 -14.23
CA ASP A 176 16.99 48.29 -13.07
C ASP A 176 16.32 48.94 -11.86
N TYR A 177 15.05 48.59 -11.61
CA TYR A 177 14.31 49.08 -10.46
C TYR A 177 14.69 48.33 -9.18
N ASN A 178 14.51 48.99 -8.03
CA ASN A 178 14.59 48.34 -6.73
C ASN A 178 13.60 47.17 -6.66
N GLN A 179 14.09 46.02 -6.19
CA GLN A 179 13.43 44.72 -6.32
C GLN A 179 12.27 44.54 -5.32
N PHE A 180 11.17 45.28 -5.51
CA PHE A 180 9.96 45.18 -4.69
C PHE A 180 9.33 43.78 -4.78
N ALA A 181 9.23 43.21 -5.98
CA ALA A 181 8.61 41.90 -6.18
C ALA A 181 9.39 40.75 -5.52
N LEU A 182 10.73 40.82 -5.44
CA LEU A 182 11.55 39.81 -4.77
C LEU A 182 11.34 39.77 -3.25
N ASN A 183 11.18 40.94 -2.64
CA ASN A 183 10.94 41.06 -1.20
C ASN A 183 9.55 40.54 -0.81
N GLN A 184 8.54 40.80 -1.66
CA GLN A 184 7.20 40.26 -1.45
C GLN A 184 7.12 38.76 -1.76
N LEU A 185 7.67 38.29 -2.89
CA LEU A 185 7.71 36.86 -3.24
C LEU A 185 8.41 36.02 -2.15
N SER A 186 9.54 36.50 -1.64
CA SER A 186 10.27 35.82 -0.57
C SER A 186 9.49 35.80 0.75
N SER A 187 8.80 36.89 1.12
CA SER A 187 7.94 36.90 2.32
C SER A 187 6.73 35.99 2.19
N TYR A 188 6.11 35.89 1.01
CA TYR A 188 4.98 34.98 0.78
C TYR A 188 5.41 33.49 0.83
N ILE A 189 6.62 33.17 0.35
CA ILE A 189 7.19 31.82 0.45
C ILE A 189 7.59 31.47 1.90
N THR A 190 8.09 32.44 2.69
CA THR A 190 8.61 32.20 4.05
C THR A 190 7.59 32.32 5.18
N THR A 191 6.54 33.14 5.04
CA THR A 191 5.53 33.36 6.10
C THR A 191 4.40 32.34 6.14
N GLY A 192 4.52 31.26 5.36
CA GLY A 192 3.56 30.17 5.39
C GLY A 192 2.44 30.32 4.38
N PHE A 193 2.80 30.49 3.10
CA PHE A 193 2.08 29.74 2.07
C PHE A 193 2.26 28.25 2.42
N LYS A 194 1.43 27.76 3.35
CA LYS A 194 1.03 26.36 3.35
C LYS A 194 0.09 26.32 2.19
N PRO A 195 0.52 25.81 1.03
CA PRO A 195 -0.50 25.45 0.10
C PRO A 195 -1.45 24.52 0.86
N SER A 196 -2.77 24.62 0.65
CA SER A 196 -3.69 23.61 1.20
C SER A 196 -3.05 22.23 0.97
N GLU A 197 -3.17 21.26 1.88
CA GLU A 197 -2.46 19.96 1.81
C GLU A 197 -2.41 19.35 0.38
N VAL A 198 -3.41 19.66 -0.45
CA VAL A 198 -3.48 19.56 -1.92
C VAL A 198 -2.18 19.88 -2.69
N PHE A 199 -1.54 21.03 -2.46
CA PHE A 199 -0.31 21.38 -3.16
C PHE A 199 0.90 20.75 -2.47
N ALA A 200 0.86 20.45 -1.16
CA ALA A 200 1.93 19.68 -0.52
C ALA A 200 2.02 18.28 -1.16
N LEU A 201 0.88 17.65 -1.44
CA LEU A 201 0.78 16.39 -2.18
C LEU A 201 1.30 16.50 -3.63
N ARG A 202 1.05 17.62 -4.32
CA ARG A 202 1.53 17.84 -5.71
C ARG A 202 2.96 18.36 -5.83
N SER A 203 3.49 19.07 -4.82
CA SER A 203 4.81 19.73 -4.86
C SER A 203 5.96 18.88 -4.34
N ILE A 204 5.70 17.81 -3.57
CA ILE A 204 6.74 16.89 -3.07
C ILE A 204 7.42 16.09 -4.20
N ARG A 205 6.89 16.11 -5.44
CA ARG A 205 7.53 15.43 -6.60
C ARG A 205 8.15 16.33 -7.66
N ARG A 206 8.06 17.65 -7.53
CA ARG A 206 8.74 18.55 -8.46
C ARG A 206 10.10 18.97 -7.90
N ILE A 207 11.08 18.10 -8.19
CA ILE A 207 12.39 18.49 -8.73
C ILE A 207 13.31 19.27 -7.76
N LYS A 208 14.42 18.61 -7.39
CA LYS A 208 15.65 19.25 -6.90
C LYS A 208 15.92 20.51 -7.72
N PRO A 209 16.29 21.66 -7.11
CA PRO A 209 16.76 22.80 -7.87
C PRO A 209 17.95 22.37 -8.73
N THR A 210 17.71 22.23 -10.04
CA THR A 210 18.76 22.10 -11.04
C THR A 210 19.22 23.52 -11.31
N ASN A 211 20.21 23.93 -10.53
CA ASN A 211 21.37 24.73 -10.92
C ASN A 211 22.21 24.97 -9.67
N THR A 212 22.85 23.90 -9.18
CA THR A 212 24.24 24.05 -8.76
C THR A 212 25.02 24.41 -10.02
N ASN A 213 25.56 25.62 -10.06
CA ASN A 213 26.68 25.90 -10.94
C ASN A 213 27.84 25.04 -10.45
N ASP A 214 27.99 23.86 -11.04
CA ASP A 214 29.29 23.22 -11.13
C ASP A 214 30.03 23.94 -12.24
N TYR A 215 30.84 24.93 -11.89
CA TYR A 215 32.01 25.31 -12.66
C TYR A 215 33.11 25.76 -11.72
N GLU A 216 34.23 25.03 -11.81
CA GLU A 216 35.64 25.48 -11.70
C GLU A 216 36.06 26.31 -10.48
#